data_AF-A0A8J9VPK1-F1
#
_entry.id   AF-A0A8J9VPK1-F1
#
_cell.length_a   1.000
_cell.length_b   1.000
_cell.length_c   1.000
_cell.angle_alpha   90.00
_cell.angle_beta   90.00
_cell.angle_gamma   90.00
#
_symmetry.space_group_name_H-M   'P 1'
#
loop_
_entity.id
_entity.type
_entity.pdbx_description
1 polymer ?
#
loop_
_entity_poly.entity_id
_entity_poly.type
_entity_poly.pdbx_seq_one_letter_code
_entity_poly.pdbx_strand_id
1 'polypeptide(L)'
;MPKRLRKTVLNSETREFVVRLRDYFAREQQNGGPLLPLDNVRDRVADALGIGKATVSRITKEKFGESSMEENKLSTPKKKKCNRVHPVTSPDDFDMAAIRNHIYVYYFRGELPTCKMLLTSLKSASLV
;
A
#
# COMPACT_ATOMS: atom_id res chain seq x y z
N MET A 1 31.24 17.92 -8.25
CA MET A 1 30.67 16.61 -8.65
C MET A 1 29.28 16.48 -8.02
N PRO A 2 28.20 16.23 -8.80
CA PRO A 2 26.89 15.98 -8.22
C PRO A 2 26.96 14.73 -7.33
N LYS A 3 26.42 14.82 -6.11
CA LYS A 3 26.37 13.69 -5.18
C LYS A 3 25.55 12.57 -5.83
N ARG A 4 26.14 11.37 -5.95
CA ARG A 4 25.40 10.19 -6.42
C ARG A 4 24.25 9.93 -5.44
N LEU A 5 23.03 9.89 -5.95
CA LEU A 5 21.85 9.51 -5.18
C LEU A 5 22.06 8.12 -4.58
N ARG A 6 21.61 7.92 -3.34
CA ARG A 6 21.72 6.63 -2.64
C ARG A 6 21.02 5.55 -3.47
N LYS A 7 21.62 4.36 -3.56
CA LYS A 7 21.01 3.21 -4.25
C LYS A 7 19.71 2.84 -3.55
N THR A 8 18.57 3.08 -4.19
CA THR A 8 17.25 2.67 -3.71
C THR A 8 16.80 1.41 -4.45
N VAL A 9 16.16 0.50 -3.72
CA VAL A 9 15.55 -0.69 -4.34
C VAL A 9 14.24 -0.27 -4.98
N LEU A 10 14.14 -0.38 -6.31
CA LEU A 10 12.90 -0.14 -7.05
C LEU A 10 11.99 -1.37 -6.99
N ASN A 11 10.68 -1.13 -6.87
CA ASN A 11 9.66 -2.19 -6.97
C ASN A 11 9.57 -2.72 -8.42
N SER A 12 8.88 -3.85 -8.63
CA SER A 12 8.75 -4.49 -9.95
C SER A 12 8.12 -3.57 -10.99
N GLU A 13 7.01 -2.92 -10.65
CA GLU A 13 6.28 -2.03 -11.55
C GLU A 13 7.13 -0.83 -12.02
N THR A 14 7.90 -0.23 -11.11
CA THR A 14 8.79 0.88 -11.47
C THR A 14 9.93 0.40 -12.36
N ARG A 15 10.41 -0.84 -12.19
CA ARG A 15 11.40 -1.43 -13.10
C ARG A 15 10.82 -1.62 -14.50
N GLU A 16 9.56 -2.04 -14.61
CA GLU A 16 8.88 -2.13 -15.91
C GLU A 16 8.75 -0.75 -16.57
N PHE A 17 8.39 0.28 -15.80
CA PHE A 17 8.35 1.65 -16.32
C PHE A 17 9.71 2.11 -16.86
N VAL A 18 10.81 1.77 -16.19
CA VAL A 18 12.17 2.08 -16.67
C VAL A 18 12.45 1.39 -18.02
N VAL A 19 12.04 0.12 -18.18
CA VAL A 19 12.20 -0.60 -19.45
C VAL A 19 11.38 0.04 -20.57
N ARG A 20 10.10 0.34 -20.34
CA ARG A 20 9.23 1.00 -21.34
C ARG A 20 9.78 2.36 -21.76
N LEU A 21 10.25 3.15 -20.80
CA LEU A 21 10.86 4.44 -21.06
C LEU A 21 12.12 4.32 -21.92
N ARG A 22 12.99 3.35 -21.62
CA ARG A 22 14.17 3.05 -22.44
C ARG A 22 13.77 2.70 -23.87
N ASP A 23 12.79 1.82 -24.03
CA ASP A 23 12.37 1.35 -25.35
C ASP A 23 11.71 2.48 -26.16
N TYR A 24 10.97 3.37 -25.52
CA TYR A 24 10.45 4.58 -26.15
C TYR A 24 11.57 5.47 -26.71
N PHE A 25 12.62 5.75 -25.93
CA PHE A 25 13.75 6.55 -26.42
C PHE A 25 14.61 5.84 -27.45
N ALA A 26 14.72 4.51 -27.39
CA ALA A 26 15.37 3.72 -28.43
C ALA A 26 14.62 3.86 -29.78
N ARG A 27 13.30 3.90 -29.76
CA ARG A 27 12.48 4.19 -30.95
C ARG A 27 12.70 5.62 -31.45
N GLU A 28 12.76 6.62 -30.56
CA GLU A 28 13.09 8.01 -30.96
C GLU A 28 14.48 8.11 -31.60
N GLN A 29 15.47 7.37 -31.07
CA GLN A 29 16.80 7.31 -31.65
C GLN A 29 16.79 6.70 -33.06
N GLN A 30 16.08 5.59 -33.26
CA GLN A 30 15.93 4.93 -34.56
C GLN A 30 15.17 5.81 -35.57
N ASN A 31 14.21 6.59 -35.10
CA ASN A 31 13.43 7.52 -35.90
C ASN A 31 14.21 8.80 -36.29
N GLY A 32 15.40 9.02 -35.72
CA GLY A 32 16.21 10.22 -35.98
C GLY A 32 15.62 11.50 -35.36
N GLY A 33 14.71 11.37 -34.39
CA GLY A 33 14.04 12.49 -33.76
C GLY A 33 12.86 12.10 -32.88
N PRO A 34 12.28 13.08 -32.16
CA PRO A 34 11.15 12.84 -31.27
C PRO A 34 9.96 12.23 -32.01
N LEU A 35 9.34 11.17 -31.44
CA LEU A 35 8.12 10.56 -32.00
C LEU A 35 6.91 11.51 -31.87
N LEU A 36 6.94 12.33 -30.82
CA LEU A 36 5.95 13.35 -30.52
C LEU A 36 6.66 14.70 -30.29
N PRO A 37 6.01 15.83 -30.58
CA PRO A 37 6.59 17.16 -30.37
C PRO A 37 7.08 17.36 -28.93
N LEU A 38 8.23 18.02 -28.78
CA LEU A 38 8.84 18.28 -27.47
C LEU A 38 7.92 19.08 -26.54
N ASP A 39 7.07 19.94 -27.11
CA ASP A 39 6.11 20.77 -26.39
C ASP A 39 5.04 19.94 -25.67
N ASN A 40 4.71 18.76 -26.20
CA ASN A 40 3.66 17.89 -25.68
C ASN A 40 4.17 16.93 -24.62
N VAL A 41 4.80 17.46 -23.56
CA VAL A 41 5.46 16.67 -22.49
C VAL A 41 4.53 15.62 -21.87
N ARG A 42 3.27 15.99 -21.59
CA ARG A 42 2.28 15.06 -21.00
C ARG A 42 2.00 13.85 -21.88
N ASP A 43 1.87 14.08 -23.18
CA ASP A 43 1.56 13.04 -24.15
C ASP A 43 2.76 12.12 -24.36
N ARG A 44 3.97 12.68 -24.36
CA ARG A 44 5.22 11.92 -24.39
C ARG A 44 5.36 11.01 -23.18
N VAL A 45 5.10 11.52 -21.98
CA VAL A 45 5.17 10.71 -20.75
C VAL A 45 4.12 9.60 -20.75
N ALA A 46 2.91 9.91 -21.23
CA ALA A 46 1.84 8.94 -21.34
C ALA A 46 2.20 7.79 -22.30
N ASP A 47 2.72 8.12 -23.48
CA ASP A 47 3.13 7.13 -24.48
C ASP A 47 4.36 6.33 -24.03
N ALA A 48 5.38 7.01 -23.47
CA ALA A 48 6.62 6.38 -23.04
C ALA A 48 6.44 5.37 -21.89
N LEU A 49 5.54 5.67 -20.94
CA LEU A 49 5.27 4.80 -19.80
C LEU A 49 4.07 3.85 -20.04
N GLY A 50 3.28 4.09 -21.08
CA GLY A 50 2.06 3.35 -21.37
C GLY A 50 0.96 3.58 -20.34
N ILE A 51 0.79 4.83 -19.88
CA ILE A 51 -0.20 5.22 -18.87
C ILE A 51 -1.15 6.30 -19.40
N GLY A 52 -2.36 6.38 -18.85
CA GLY A 52 -3.35 7.36 -19.30
C GLY A 52 -2.91 8.82 -19.05
N LYS A 53 -3.19 9.72 -20.01
CA LYS A 53 -2.92 11.17 -19.91
C LYS A 53 -3.52 11.81 -18.65
N ALA A 54 -4.69 11.35 -18.23
CA ALA A 54 -5.34 11.79 -17.01
C ALA A 54 -4.54 11.41 -15.76
N THR A 55 -3.93 10.23 -15.73
CA THR A 55 -3.06 9.77 -14.64
C THR A 55 -1.81 10.62 -14.54
N VAL A 56 -1.13 10.86 -15.67
CA VAL A 56 0.02 11.79 -15.73
C VAL A 56 -0.40 13.16 -15.19
N SER A 57 -1.52 13.68 -15.67
CA SER A 57 -2.03 15.00 -15.26
C SER A 57 -2.30 15.10 -13.77
N ARG A 58 -2.91 14.07 -13.17
CA ARG A 58 -3.18 13.99 -11.72
C ARG A 58 -1.87 13.94 -10.92
N ILE A 59 -0.92 13.10 -11.32
CA ILE A 59 0.38 12.96 -10.64
C ILE A 59 1.18 14.26 -10.73
N THR A 60 1.22 14.91 -11.90
CA THR A 60 1.90 16.20 -12.07
C THR A 60 1.25 17.27 -11.19
N LYS A 61 -0.09 17.35 -11.16
CA LYS A 61 -0.81 18.32 -10.31
C LYS A 61 -0.56 18.03 -8.82
N GLU A 62 -0.49 16.76 -8.43
CA GLU A 62 -0.17 16.35 -7.06
C GLU A 62 1.26 16.74 -6.66
N LYS A 63 2.25 16.56 -7.57
CA LYS A 63 3.66 16.85 -7.28
C LYS A 63 3.96 18.36 -7.25
N PHE A 64 3.40 19.13 -8.19
CA PHE A 64 3.77 20.52 -8.42
C PHE A 64 2.68 21.53 -8.02
N GLY A 65 1.50 21.10 -7.56
CA GLY A 65 0.41 22.01 -7.21
C GLY A 65 -0.18 22.79 -8.39
N GLU A 66 -0.87 23.90 -8.09
CA GLU A 66 -1.37 24.86 -9.10
C GLU A 66 -0.31 25.92 -9.48
N SER A 67 0.62 26.22 -8.58
CA SER A 67 1.83 27.00 -8.84
C SER A 67 3.02 26.05 -8.95
N SER A 68 3.65 25.98 -10.12
CA SER A 68 4.74 25.02 -10.45
C SER A 68 5.99 25.02 -9.55
N MET A 69 6.01 25.81 -8.47
CA MET A 69 7.12 25.95 -7.53
C MET A 69 6.99 25.09 -6.27
N GLU A 70 5.81 24.51 -5.97
CA GLU A 70 5.67 23.74 -4.73
C GLU A 70 6.05 22.27 -4.92
N GLU A 71 7.16 21.87 -4.30
CA GLU A 71 7.64 20.50 -4.24
C GLU A 71 6.83 19.66 -3.24
N ASN A 72 5.66 19.21 -3.65
CA ASN A 72 4.80 18.37 -2.81
C ASN A 72 5.29 16.92 -2.75
N LYS A 73 4.93 16.20 -1.68
CA LYS A 73 5.22 14.78 -1.54
C LYS A 73 4.09 13.98 -2.18
N LEU A 74 4.42 13.17 -3.18
CA LEU A 74 3.45 12.23 -3.78
C LEU A 74 2.92 11.27 -2.71
N SER A 75 1.61 11.25 -2.55
CA SER A 75 0.86 10.36 -1.69
C SER A 75 0.53 9.10 -2.48
N THR A 76 1.18 7.99 -2.13
CA THR A 76 0.68 6.70 -2.62
C THR A 76 -0.67 6.43 -1.96
N PRO A 77 -1.69 5.99 -2.73
CA PRO A 77 -2.91 5.50 -2.13
C PRO A 77 -2.52 4.39 -1.15
N LYS A 78 -2.57 4.68 0.16
CA LYS A 78 -2.31 3.66 1.16
C LYS A 78 -3.28 2.53 0.84
N LYS A 79 -2.79 1.28 0.74
CA LYS A 79 -3.68 0.14 0.97
C LYS A 79 -4.44 0.50 2.24
N LYS A 80 -5.77 0.61 2.16
CA LYS A 80 -6.59 0.82 3.35
C LYS A 80 -6.14 -0.27 4.31
N LYS A 81 -5.38 0.09 5.36
CA LYS A 81 -5.26 -0.82 6.48
C LYS A 81 -6.71 -0.93 6.92
N CYS A 82 -7.33 -2.08 6.71
CA CYS A 82 -8.60 -2.36 7.35
C CYS A 82 -8.30 -2.15 8.83
N ASN A 83 -8.73 -1.00 9.38
CA ASN A 83 -8.80 -0.84 10.81
C ASN A 83 -9.60 -2.05 11.26
N ARG A 84 -8.95 -2.99 11.97
CA ARG A 84 -9.65 -4.20 12.42
C ARG A 84 -10.90 -3.71 13.14
N VAL A 85 -12.06 -4.16 12.68
CA VAL A 85 -13.37 -3.74 13.22
C VAL A 85 -13.42 -4.01 14.73
N HIS A 86 -12.64 -4.98 15.20
CA HIS A 86 -12.46 -5.27 16.61
C HIS A 86 -11.05 -4.89 17.05
N PRO A 87 -10.91 -4.03 18.07
CA PRO A 87 -9.63 -3.79 18.71
C PRO A 87 -9.06 -5.11 19.23
N VAL A 88 -7.73 -5.22 19.23
CA VAL A 88 -7.09 -6.21 20.10
C VAL A 88 -7.40 -5.72 21.51
N THR A 89 -8.41 -6.28 22.15
CA THR A 89 -8.60 -6.12 23.59
C THR A 89 -7.32 -6.64 24.20
N SER A 90 -6.58 -5.80 24.91
CA SER A 90 -5.49 -6.25 25.77
C SER A 90 -6.15 -6.63 27.10
N PRO A 91 -6.62 -7.89 27.29
CA PRO A 91 -7.11 -8.32 28.59
C PRO A 91 -5.99 -8.18 29.61
N ASP A 92 -6.33 -7.84 30.85
CA ASP A 92 -5.34 -7.83 31.91
C ASP A 92 -4.91 -9.27 32.29
N ASP A 93 -3.91 -9.41 33.14
CA ASP A 93 -3.40 -10.72 33.58
C ASP A 93 -4.46 -11.55 34.34
N PHE A 94 -5.39 -10.89 35.03
CA PHE A 94 -6.47 -11.53 35.77
C PHE A 94 -7.52 -12.10 34.80
N ASP A 95 -7.97 -11.32 33.82
CA ASP A 95 -8.87 -11.73 32.76
C ASP A 95 -8.28 -12.89 31.95
N MET A 96 -6.98 -12.81 31.62
CA MET A 96 -6.27 -13.90 30.94
C MET A 96 -6.25 -15.19 31.77
N ALA A 97 -6.02 -15.09 33.09
CA ALA A 97 -6.05 -16.24 33.97
C ALA A 97 -7.46 -16.83 34.09
N ALA A 98 -8.49 -15.98 34.19
CA ALA A 98 -9.89 -16.40 34.25
C ALA A 98 -10.34 -17.10 32.96
N ILE A 99 -10.02 -16.53 31.79
CA ILE A 99 -10.30 -17.15 30.48
C ILE A 99 -9.59 -18.50 30.35
N ARG A 100 -8.32 -18.60 30.77
CA ARG A 100 -7.54 -19.84 30.73
C ARG A 100 -8.17 -20.92 31.59
N ASN A 101 -8.56 -20.60 32.83
CA ASN A 101 -9.24 -21.53 33.71
C ASN A 101 -10.57 -22.01 33.11
N HIS A 102 -11.31 -21.11 32.46
CA HIS A 102 -12.56 -21.47 31.81
C HIS A 102 -12.37 -22.45 30.65
N ILE A 103 -11.31 -22.26 29.85
CA ILE A 103 -10.93 -23.21 28.79
C ILE A 103 -10.55 -24.58 29.39
N TYR A 104 -9.81 -24.61 30.51
CA TYR A 104 -9.44 -25.86 31.16
C TYR A 104 -10.63 -26.65 31.70
N VAL A 105 -11.72 -25.99 32.13
CA VAL A 105 -12.95 -26.68 32.54
C VAL A 105 -13.53 -27.51 31.40
N TYR A 106 -13.49 -27.03 30.15
CA TYR A 106 -13.94 -27.81 28.98
C TYR A 106 -13.06 -29.04 28.75
N TYR A 107 -11.74 -28.88 28.81
CA TYR A 107 -10.82 -30.01 28.67
C TYR A 107 -10.97 -31.04 29.80
N PHE A 108 -11.22 -30.61 31.03
CA PHE A 108 -11.49 -31.52 32.15
C PHE A 108 -12.77 -32.34 31.94
N ARG A 109 -13.78 -31.77 31.25
CA ARG A 109 -15.01 -32.47 30.87
C ARG A 109 -14.85 -33.35 29.62
N GLY A 110 -13.69 -33.33 28.96
CA GLY A 110 -13.45 -34.04 27.70
C GLY A 110 -14.14 -33.40 26.48
N GLU A 111 -14.61 -32.15 26.60
CA GLU A 111 -15.28 -31.42 25.53
C GLU A 111 -14.28 -30.53 24.77
N LEU A 112 -14.42 -30.45 23.45
CA LEU A 112 -13.63 -29.54 22.61
C LEU A 112 -14.36 -28.19 22.49
N PRO A 113 -13.89 -27.12 23.16
CA PRO A 113 -14.60 -25.86 23.16
C PRO A 113 -14.53 -25.20 21.77
N THR A 114 -15.69 -24.83 21.22
CA THR A 114 -15.76 -23.95 20.04
C THR A 114 -15.79 -22.49 20.46
N CYS A 115 -15.35 -21.57 19.58
CA CYS A 115 -15.33 -20.13 19.90
C CYS A 115 -16.71 -19.59 20.33
N LYS A 116 -17.80 -20.11 19.77
CA LYS A 116 -19.18 -19.70 20.15
C LYS A 116 -19.51 -20.13 21.59
N MET A 117 -19.14 -21.35 21.98
CA MET A 117 -19.36 -21.86 23.33
C MET A 117 -18.56 -21.06 24.36
N LEU A 118 -17.28 -20.81 24.08
CA LEU A 118 -16.44 -19.98 24.93
C LEU A 118 -16.99 -18.57 25.07
N LEU A 119 -17.45 -17.94 23.98
CA LEU A 119 -18.02 -16.60 24.04
C LEU A 119 -19.28 -16.55 24.91
N THR A 120 -20.19 -17.52 24.78
CA THR A 120 -21.40 -17.59 25.63
C THR A 120 -21.02 -17.77 27.10
N SER A 121 -20.06 -18.66 27.37
CA SER A 121 -19.62 -18.98 28.72
C SER A 121 -18.89 -17.80 29.38
N LEU A 122 -18.00 -17.12 28.66
CA LEU A 122 -17.28 -15.93 29.14
C LEU A 122 -18.22 -14.74 29.37
N LYS A 123 -19.24 -14.55 28.52
CA LYS A 123 -20.30 -13.54 28.75
C LYS A 123 -21.11 -13.83 30.01
N SER A 124 -21.42 -15.11 30.26
CA SER A 124 -22.12 -15.53 31.48
C SER A 124 -21.29 -15.28 32.75
N ALA A 125 -19.97 -15.31 32.63
CA ALA A 125 -19.01 -15.04 33.70
C ALA A 125 -18.57 -13.55 33.79
N SER A 126 -19.14 -12.66 32.96
CA SER A 126 -18.83 -11.22 32.91
C SER A 126 -17.36 -10.88 32.63
N LEU A 127 -16.65 -11.73 31.88
CA LEU A 127 -15.24 -11.53 31.50
C LEU A 127 -15.06 -10.83 30.13
N VAL A 128 -16.11 -10.80 29.30
CA VAL A 128 -16.13 -10.25 27.93
C VAL A 128 -17.49 -9.68 27.59
#